data_AF-A0AAU1VII7-F1
#
_entry.id   AF-A0AAU1VII7-F1
#
_cell.length_a   1.000
_cell.length_b   1.000
_cell.length_c   1.000
_cell.angle_alpha   90.00
_cell.angle_beta   90.00
_cell.angle_gamma   90.00
#
_symmetry.space_group_name_H-M   'P 1'
#
loop_
_entity.id
_entity.type
_entity.pdbx_description
1 polymer ?
#
loop_
_entity_poly.entity_id
_entity_poly.type
_entity_poly.pdbx_seq_one_letter_code
_entity_poly.pdbx_strand_id
1 'polypeptide(L)'
;MRTTVLAATLAATALVPATAMSSGATPAVHHGAAVHHGAAVHHGPAGQERSRRAPQAAPAGLAPCGAGQLCLWAKPDFTGAAQVHELSTVDIESCVPLPAGSSAQALVNRTGRPVTTYQSAECAETGEFETYPGGGTWVPRSPYTVRAFKIWES
;
A
#
# COMPACT_ATOMS: atom_id res chain seq x y z
N MET A 1 -27.43 -17.68 -37.36
CA MET A 1 -27.10 -19.04 -37.79
C MET A 1 -26.08 -19.61 -36.80
N ARG A 2 -26.47 -20.73 -36.15
CA ARG A 2 -25.65 -21.87 -35.68
C ARG A 2 -24.39 -21.59 -34.82
N THR A 3 -24.47 -21.78 -33.49
CA THR A 3 -24.18 -23.02 -32.69
C THR A 3 -22.66 -23.32 -32.59
N THR A 4 -22.01 -23.70 -31.48
CA THR A 4 -22.44 -24.41 -30.25
C THR A 4 -21.31 -24.41 -29.19
N VAL A 5 -21.74 -24.34 -27.93
CA VAL A 5 -21.25 -24.88 -26.64
C VAL A 5 -20.09 -25.91 -26.64
N LEU A 6 -19.18 -25.83 -25.66
CA LEU A 6 -18.74 -26.97 -24.83
C LEU A 6 -18.04 -26.54 -23.52
N ALA A 7 -18.64 -26.97 -22.42
CA ALA A 7 -18.14 -26.90 -21.06
C ALA A 7 -17.15 -28.05 -20.77
N ALA A 8 -16.19 -27.82 -19.87
CA ALA A 8 -15.52 -28.88 -19.13
C ALA A 8 -15.10 -28.37 -17.74
N THR A 9 -15.77 -28.89 -16.72
CA THR A 9 -15.39 -28.84 -15.31
C THR A 9 -14.28 -29.85 -15.03
N LEU A 10 -13.36 -29.56 -14.10
CA LEU A 10 -12.74 -30.56 -13.21
C LEU A 10 -12.07 -29.83 -12.04
N ALA A 11 -12.54 -30.15 -10.83
CA ALA A 11 -12.02 -29.69 -9.55
C ALA A 11 -10.79 -30.52 -9.14
N ALA A 12 -9.82 -29.90 -8.48
CA ALA A 12 -8.80 -30.59 -7.72
C ALA A 12 -8.49 -29.81 -6.43
N THR A 13 -9.17 -30.20 -5.35
CA THR A 13 -8.80 -29.93 -3.97
C THR A 13 -7.48 -30.63 -3.61
N ALA A 14 -6.50 -29.89 -3.10
CA ALA A 14 -5.38 -30.45 -2.36
C ALA A 14 -5.16 -29.65 -1.07
N LEU A 15 -5.46 -30.29 0.06
CA LEU A 15 -5.06 -29.87 1.41
C LEU A 15 -3.54 -29.82 1.51
N VAL A 16 -3.00 -28.78 2.16
CA VAL A 16 -1.64 -28.80 2.70
C VAL A 16 -1.70 -28.56 4.21
N PRO A 17 -1.08 -29.42 5.04
CA PRO A 17 -1.17 -29.37 6.49
C PRO A 17 -0.33 -28.25 7.11
N ALA A 18 -0.82 -27.74 8.24
CA ALA A 18 -0.13 -26.82 9.13
C ALA A 18 1.02 -27.52 9.87
N THR A 19 2.24 -26.97 9.79
CA THR A 19 3.35 -27.33 10.67
C THR A 19 3.51 -26.27 11.74
N ALA A 20 3.22 -26.67 12.98
CA ALA A 20 3.34 -25.89 14.19
C ALA A 20 4.78 -25.89 14.75
N MET A 21 5.17 -24.73 15.29
CA MET A 21 5.96 -24.50 16.51
C MET A 21 7.36 -25.13 16.61
N SER A 22 8.39 -24.27 16.67
CA SER A 22 9.66 -24.60 17.35
C SER A 22 9.85 -23.67 18.54
N SER A 23 9.88 -24.32 19.69
CA SER A 23 10.11 -23.82 21.04
C SER A 23 11.54 -23.30 21.21
N GLY A 24 11.68 -22.14 21.82
CA GLY A 24 12.94 -21.65 22.39
C GLY A 24 12.67 -21.11 23.78
N ALA A 25 12.84 -21.95 24.79
CA ALA A 25 12.84 -21.57 26.20
C ALA A 25 14.22 -21.90 26.79
N THR A 26 14.86 -20.94 27.45
CA THR A 26 15.50 -21.16 28.76
C THR A 26 15.72 -19.82 29.49
N PRO A 27 15.77 -19.86 30.84
CA PRO A 27 15.61 -18.71 31.72
C PRO A 27 16.96 -18.17 32.23
N ALA A 28 16.93 -17.07 33.00
CA ALA A 28 17.38 -17.03 34.40
C ALA A 28 17.68 -15.58 34.88
N VAL A 29 16.91 -15.19 35.89
CA VAL A 29 17.19 -14.32 37.07
C VAL A 29 17.98 -13.01 36.89
N HIS A 30 17.47 -11.93 37.48
CA HIS A 30 18.10 -11.34 38.68
C HIS A 30 17.09 -10.53 39.50
N HIS A 31 17.23 -10.67 40.82
CA HIS A 31 16.47 -10.00 41.87
C HIS A 31 16.88 -8.52 41.99
N GLY A 32 15.93 -7.65 42.29
CA GLY A 32 16.22 -6.25 42.66
C GLY A 32 14.97 -5.55 43.19
N ALA A 33 14.66 -5.77 44.47
CA ALA A 33 13.69 -4.97 45.20
C ALA A 33 14.30 -3.59 45.52
N ALA A 34 13.62 -2.51 45.13
CA ALA A 34 13.82 -1.19 45.71
C ALA A 34 12.48 -0.45 45.74
N VAL A 35 11.90 -0.37 46.93
CA VAL A 35 10.78 0.52 47.26
C VAL A 35 11.31 1.94 47.42
N HIS A 36 10.73 2.90 46.70
CA HIS A 36 10.78 4.31 47.07
C HIS A 36 9.39 4.93 46.92
N HIS A 37 8.86 5.38 48.06
CA HIS A 37 7.68 6.22 48.18
C HIS A 37 8.02 7.65 47.72
N GLY A 38 7.14 8.28 46.96
CA GLY A 38 7.29 9.69 46.60
C GLY A 38 6.20 10.16 45.64
N ALA A 39 5.11 10.69 46.20
CA ALA A 39 4.03 11.32 45.48
C ALA A 39 4.48 12.65 44.82
N ALA A 40 4.08 12.87 43.57
CA ALA A 40 3.87 14.21 43.02
C ALA A 40 2.85 14.15 41.87
N VAL A 41 1.68 14.71 42.14
CA VAL A 41 0.60 14.99 41.19
C VAL A 41 1.02 16.09 40.22
N HIS A 42 0.83 15.87 38.92
CA HIS A 42 0.57 16.95 37.96
C HIS A 42 -0.53 16.51 36.99
N HIS A 43 -1.77 16.92 37.26
CA HIS A 43 -2.85 16.95 36.29
C HIS A 43 -2.66 18.20 35.42
N GLY A 44 -2.28 18.02 34.15
CA GLY A 44 -2.30 19.06 33.12
C GLY A 44 -3.30 18.66 32.02
N PRO A 45 -4.20 19.54 31.56
CA PRO A 45 -5.19 19.20 30.55
C PRO A 45 -4.61 19.30 29.14
N ALA A 46 -5.18 18.47 28.25
CA ALA A 46 -5.39 18.70 26.83
C ALA A 46 -4.22 19.29 26.01
N GLY A 47 -3.57 18.39 25.26
CA GLY A 47 -2.68 18.77 24.17
C GLY A 47 -1.97 17.55 23.60
N GLN A 48 -2.72 16.49 23.26
CA GLN A 48 -2.19 15.51 22.31
C GLN A 48 -2.12 16.21 20.95
N GLU A 49 -1.07 16.99 20.77
CA GLU A 49 -0.55 17.34 19.47
C GLU A 49 -0.42 16.01 18.73
N ARG A 50 -1.33 15.77 17.78
CA ARG A 50 -1.07 14.84 16.70
C ARG A 50 0.30 15.26 16.20
N SER A 51 1.32 14.49 16.55
CA SER A 51 2.61 14.56 15.89
C SER A 51 2.31 14.40 14.42
N ARG A 52 2.17 15.53 13.72
CA ARG A 52 2.16 15.56 12.27
C ARG A 52 3.54 15.07 11.93
N ARG A 53 3.65 13.75 11.71
CA ARG A 53 4.85 13.14 11.19
C ARG A 53 5.19 13.96 9.95
N ALA A 54 6.29 14.70 10.01
CA ALA A 54 6.72 15.49 8.89
C ALA A 54 6.78 14.54 7.68
N PRO A 55 6.24 14.93 6.52
CA PRO A 55 6.31 14.08 5.34
C PRO A 55 7.78 13.71 5.15
N GLN A 56 8.09 12.41 5.15
CA GLN A 56 9.44 11.94 4.87
C GLN A 56 9.82 12.52 3.52
N ALA A 57 10.79 13.44 3.53
CA ALA A 57 11.31 14.03 2.32
C ALA A 57 11.82 12.89 1.44
N ALA A 58 11.45 12.90 0.17
CA ALA A 58 11.96 11.91 -0.77
C ALA A 58 13.49 11.94 -0.69
N PRO A 59 14.16 10.79 -0.47
CA PRO A 59 15.62 10.71 -0.58
C PRO A 59 16.11 11.45 -1.83
N ALA A 60 17.14 12.28 -1.67
CA ALA A 60 17.68 13.08 -2.75
C ALA A 60 18.05 12.18 -3.95
N GLY A 61 17.51 12.49 -5.13
CA GLY A 61 17.69 11.69 -6.35
C GLY A 61 16.53 10.76 -6.70
N LEU A 62 15.51 10.63 -5.84
CA LEU A 62 14.27 9.92 -6.20
C LEU A 62 13.34 10.82 -7.01
N ALA A 63 12.61 10.18 -7.93
CA ALA A 63 11.76 10.85 -8.91
C ALA A 63 10.73 11.80 -8.25
N PRO A 64 10.38 12.94 -8.91
CA PRO A 64 9.63 14.02 -8.29
C PRO A 64 8.18 13.62 -8.03
N CYS A 65 7.92 13.00 -6.89
CA CYS A 65 6.57 12.77 -6.39
C CYS A 65 6.34 13.61 -5.13
N GLY A 66 5.48 14.61 -5.24
CA GLY A 66 5.10 15.57 -4.20
C GLY A 66 4.10 15.01 -3.19
N ALA A 67 3.84 15.77 -2.13
CA ALA A 67 2.75 15.45 -1.21
C ALA A 67 1.40 15.69 -1.90
N GLY A 68 0.42 14.82 -1.66
CA GLY A 68 -0.88 14.85 -2.34
C GLY A 68 -0.90 14.13 -3.69
N GLN A 69 0.23 13.57 -4.13
CA GLN A 69 0.37 12.96 -5.46
C GLN A 69 0.41 11.43 -5.41
N LEU A 70 -0.17 10.81 -6.44
CA LEU A 70 0.19 9.49 -6.92
C LEU A 70 1.05 9.66 -8.17
N CYS A 71 2.22 9.04 -8.19
CA CYS A 71 3.12 9.09 -9.35
C CYS A 71 3.37 7.69 -9.89
N LEU A 72 3.36 7.56 -11.20
CA LEU A 72 3.42 6.30 -11.92
C LEU A 72 4.51 6.37 -13.00
N TRP A 73 5.30 5.31 -13.13
CA TRP A 73 6.32 5.18 -14.16
C TRP A 73 6.09 3.94 -14.99
N ALA A 74 6.22 4.07 -16.31
CA ALA A 74 6.08 2.95 -17.24
C ALA A 74 7.17 1.88 -17.05
N LYS A 75 8.34 2.26 -16.53
CA LYS A 75 9.45 1.35 -16.29
C LYS A 75 9.72 1.16 -14.79
N PRO A 76 10.29 0.01 -14.41
CA PRO A 76 10.82 -0.22 -13.07
C PRO A 76 11.76 0.87 -12.58
N ASP A 77 12.01 0.84 -11.27
CA ASP A 77 13.00 1.65 -10.56
C ASP A 77 12.80 3.15 -10.79
N PHE A 78 11.53 3.56 -10.99
CA PHE A 78 11.11 4.95 -11.23
C PHE A 78 11.75 5.57 -12.49
N THR A 79 11.96 4.75 -13.52
CA THR A 79 12.67 5.17 -14.73
C THR A 79 11.75 5.84 -15.75
N GLY A 80 12.19 6.99 -16.28
CA GLY A 80 11.49 7.74 -17.33
C GLY A 80 10.61 8.87 -16.79
N ALA A 81 9.73 9.40 -17.64
CA ALA A 81 8.79 10.43 -17.24
C ALA A 81 7.71 9.85 -16.31
N ALA A 82 7.44 10.55 -15.22
CA ALA A 82 6.36 10.23 -14.30
C ALA A 82 5.01 10.71 -14.87
N GLN A 83 3.98 9.89 -14.76
CA GLN A 83 2.59 10.33 -14.81
C GLN A 83 2.18 10.73 -13.40
N VAL A 84 1.81 11.99 -13.20
CA VAL A 84 1.46 12.54 -11.89
C VAL A 84 -0.04 12.76 -11.80
N HIS A 85 -0.65 12.23 -10.76
CA HIS A 85 -2.07 12.37 -10.44
C HIS A 85 -2.22 13.06 -9.09
N GLU A 86 -2.82 14.24 -9.10
CA GLU A 86 -3.08 15.02 -7.89
C GLU A 86 -4.39 14.59 -7.25
N LEU A 87 -4.37 14.40 -5.93
CA LEU A 87 -5.57 14.08 -5.15
C LEU A 87 -6.72 15.08 -5.38
N SER A 88 -6.40 16.36 -5.59
CA SER A 88 -7.38 17.42 -5.84
C SER A 88 -8.08 17.32 -7.19
N THR A 89 -7.57 16.50 -8.11
CA THR A 89 -8.06 16.36 -9.48
C THR A 89 -8.65 14.98 -9.77
N VAL A 90 -8.44 14.02 -8.87
CA VAL A 90 -8.92 12.65 -9.00
C VAL A 90 -10.13 12.46 -8.11
N ASP A 91 -11.21 11.96 -8.69
CA ASP A 91 -12.39 11.55 -7.95
C ASP A 91 -12.08 10.37 -7.02
N ILE A 92 -12.51 10.50 -5.78
CA ILE A 92 -12.35 9.48 -4.74
C ILE A 92 -13.32 8.32 -5.00
N GLU A 93 -12.87 7.10 -4.71
CA GLU A 93 -13.60 5.83 -4.91
C GLU A 93 -14.03 5.53 -6.35
N SER A 94 -13.62 6.36 -7.31
CA SER A 94 -13.82 6.17 -8.74
C SER A 94 -12.66 5.40 -9.37
N CYS A 95 -12.96 4.56 -10.36
CA CYS A 95 -11.92 3.91 -11.15
C CYS A 95 -11.31 4.91 -12.13
N VAL A 96 -9.99 5.09 -12.06
CA VAL A 96 -9.25 5.96 -12.98
C VAL A 96 -8.39 5.10 -13.90
N PRO A 97 -8.76 4.93 -15.17
CA PRO A 97 -7.92 4.25 -16.15
C PRO A 97 -6.71 5.11 -16.49
N LEU A 98 -5.57 4.46 -16.72
CA LEU A 98 -4.43 5.11 -17.37
C LEU A 98 -4.77 5.36 -18.86
N PRO A 99 -4.12 6.35 -19.50
CA PRO A 99 -4.32 6.60 -20.92
C PRO A 99 -4.12 5.34 -21.75
N ALA A 100 -4.95 5.14 -22.78
CA ALA A 100 -4.85 3.96 -23.63
C ALA A 100 -3.43 3.78 -24.19
N GLY A 101 -2.90 2.56 -24.11
CA GLY A 101 -1.53 2.23 -24.51
C GLY A 101 -0.45 2.60 -23.48
N SER A 102 -0.82 3.25 -22.38
CA SER A 102 0.07 3.48 -21.22
C SER A 102 -0.13 2.41 -20.15
N SER A 103 0.90 2.22 -19.34
CA SER A 103 0.86 1.41 -18.14
C SER A 103 1.95 1.84 -17.17
N ALA A 104 1.91 1.32 -15.94
CA ALA A 104 2.95 1.56 -14.96
C ALA A 104 3.52 0.25 -14.39
N GLN A 105 4.82 0.28 -14.10
CA GLN A 105 5.60 -0.80 -13.48
C GLN A 105 6.28 -0.37 -12.18
N ALA A 106 6.23 0.92 -11.85
CA ALA A 106 6.64 1.47 -10.57
C ALA A 106 5.68 2.58 -10.15
N LEU A 107 5.47 2.73 -8.84
CA LEU A 107 4.59 3.77 -8.30
C LEU A 107 5.09 4.34 -6.97
N VAL A 108 4.62 5.55 -6.69
CA VAL A 108 4.78 6.21 -5.41
C VAL A 108 3.44 6.77 -4.96
N ASN A 109 2.93 6.31 -3.82
CA ASN A 109 1.72 6.85 -3.20
C ASN A 109 2.10 7.84 -2.10
N ARG A 110 1.96 9.14 -2.40
CA ARG A 110 2.08 10.25 -1.45
C ARG A 110 0.78 11.04 -1.31
N THR A 111 -0.34 10.44 -1.70
CA THR A 111 -1.66 11.08 -1.66
C THR A 111 -2.14 11.35 -0.23
N GLY A 112 -1.57 10.67 0.78
CA GLY A 112 -2.10 10.69 2.14
C GLY A 112 -3.27 9.73 2.34
N ARG A 113 -3.65 8.96 1.31
CA ARG A 113 -4.80 8.05 1.30
C ARG A 113 -4.44 6.67 0.73
N PRO A 114 -5.17 5.60 1.09
CA PRO A 114 -4.95 4.31 0.45
C PRO A 114 -5.22 4.39 -1.05
N VAL A 115 -4.39 3.73 -1.84
CA VAL A 115 -4.54 3.64 -3.31
C VAL A 115 -4.51 2.17 -3.69
N THR A 116 -5.52 1.70 -4.42
CA THR A 116 -5.48 0.39 -5.07
C THR A 116 -5.06 0.56 -6.52
N THR A 117 -4.11 -0.25 -6.97
CA THR A 117 -3.78 -0.38 -8.40
C THR A 117 -4.31 -1.69 -8.95
N TYR A 118 -4.62 -1.69 -10.24
CA TYR A 118 -5.26 -2.82 -10.91
C TYR A 118 -4.52 -3.19 -12.19
N GLN A 119 -4.47 -4.48 -12.49
CA GLN A 119 -4.05 -5.00 -13.79
C GLN A 119 -5.10 -4.74 -14.89
N SER A 120 -6.38 -4.67 -14.52
CA SER A 120 -7.48 -4.28 -15.42
C SER A 120 -7.52 -2.75 -15.60
N ALA A 121 -7.91 -2.27 -16.78
CA ALA A 121 -8.14 -0.86 -17.04
C ALA A 121 -9.50 -0.37 -16.47
N GLU A 122 -10.38 -1.31 -16.10
CA GLU A 122 -11.73 -1.08 -15.61
C GLU A 122 -11.84 -1.31 -14.09
N CYS A 123 -10.69 -1.44 -13.41
CA CYS A 123 -10.59 -1.80 -11.99
C CYS A 123 -11.32 -3.12 -11.64
N ALA A 124 -11.34 -4.08 -12.56
CA ALA A 124 -11.93 -5.39 -12.32
C ALA A 124 -11.06 -6.21 -11.34
N GLU A 125 -11.71 -6.82 -10.37
CA GLU A 125 -11.07 -7.65 -9.32
C GLU A 125 -10.84 -9.11 -9.75
N THR A 126 -11.19 -9.44 -11.00
CA THR A 126 -10.88 -10.75 -11.60
C THR A 126 -9.42 -10.88 -12.04
N GLY A 127 -8.71 -9.75 -12.20
CA GLY A 127 -7.26 -9.70 -12.41
C GLY A 127 -6.51 -9.29 -11.13
N GLU A 128 -5.20 -9.13 -11.23
CA GLU A 128 -4.37 -8.75 -10.08
C GLU A 128 -4.64 -7.31 -9.62
N PHE A 129 -4.69 -7.11 -8.31
CA PHE A 129 -4.79 -5.79 -7.69
C PHE A 129 -4.14 -5.78 -6.29
N GLU A 130 -3.71 -4.61 -5.84
CA GLU A 130 -3.06 -4.43 -4.54
C GLU A 130 -3.34 -3.03 -4.00
N THR A 131 -3.56 -2.92 -2.69
CA THR A 131 -3.82 -1.66 -1.99
C THR A 131 -2.61 -1.20 -1.21
N TYR A 132 -2.10 -0.01 -1.53
CA TYR A 132 -0.95 0.61 -0.90
C TYR A 132 -1.37 1.70 0.09
N PRO A 133 -0.81 1.75 1.32
CA PRO A 133 -1.18 2.74 2.32
C PRO A 133 -0.74 4.17 1.92
N GLY A 134 -1.48 5.15 2.43
CA GLY A 134 -1.30 6.57 2.09
C GLY A 134 -0.16 7.31 2.80
N GLY A 135 0.51 6.67 3.78
CA GLY A 135 1.57 7.27 4.59
C GLY A 135 2.90 7.53 3.87
N GLY A 136 2.95 7.32 2.56
CA GLY A 136 4.17 7.33 1.75
C GLY A 136 4.61 5.90 1.43
N THR A 137 4.15 5.37 0.29
CA THR A 137 4.55 4.05 -0.21
C THR A 137 5.39 4.20 -1.47
N TRP A 138 6.51 3.47 -1.56
CA TRP A 138 7.40 3.44 -2.71
C TRP A 138 7.50 2.02 -3.25
N VAL A 139 7.08 1.80 -4.50
CA VAL A 139 7.08 0.49 -5.16
C VAL A 139 7.95 0.58 -6.41
N PRO A 140 9.24 0.21 -6.33
CA PRO A 140 10.15 0.29 -7.48
C PRO A 140 9.82 -0.75 -8.57
N ARG A 141 9.15 -1.85 -8.22
CA ARG A 141 8.68 -2.88 -9.14
C ARG A 141 7.32 -3.39 -8.68
N SER A 142 6.27 -3.06 -9.42
CA SER A 142 4.95 -3.65 -9.22
C SER A 142 4.98 -5.12 -9.64
N PRO A 143 4.27 -6.02 -8.93
CA PRO A 143 4.19 -7.44 -9.31
C PRO A 143 3.40 -7.68 -10.60
N TYR A 144 2.65 -6.68 -11.09
CA TYR A 144 1.87 -6.73 -12.32
C TYR A 144 1.90 -5.38 -13.05
N THR A 145 1.47 -5.37 -14.31
CA THR A 145 1.33 -4.12 -15.07
C THR A 145 0.08 -3.37 -14.64
N VAL A 146 0.28 -2.20 -14.04
CA VAL A 146 -0.81 -1.32 -13.60
C VAL A 146 -1.44 -0.64 -14.81
N ARG A 147 -2.77 -0.72 -14.91
CA ARG A 147 -3.58 -0.11 -15.97
C ARG A 147 -4.65 0.84 -15.46
N ALA A 148 -5.03 0.73 -14.19
CA ALA A 148 -5.93 1.67 -13.53
C ALA A 148 -5.60 1.76 -12.03
N PHE A 149 -6.17 2.76 -11.38
CA PHE A 149 -6.09 2.92 -9.93
C PHE A 149 -7.39 3.48 -9.35
N LYS A 150 -7.53 3.36 -8.04
CA LYS A 150 -8.60 3.98 -7.25
C LYS A 150 -8.02 4.56 -5.96
N ILE A 151 -8.42 5.77 -5.59
CA ILE A 151 -8.03 6.41 -4.32
C ILE A 151 -9.18 6.27 -3.33
N TRP A 152 -8.92 5.71 -2.15
CA TRP A 152 -9.92 5.42 -1.13
C TRP A 152 -9.95 6.44 -0.01
N GLU A 153 -11.05 6.51 0.72
CA GLU A 153 -11.15 7.26 1.97
C GLU A 153 -10.10 6.87 3.01
N SER A 154 -9.79 7.81 3.91
CA SER A 154 -8.73 7.73 4.92
C SER A 154 -9.28 7.35 6.28
#